data_AF-A0A7S3F8N1-F1
#
_entry.id   AF-A0A7S3F8N1-F1
#
_cell.length_a   1.000
_cell.length_b   1.000
_cell.length_c   1.000
_cell.angle_alpha   90.00
_cell.angle_beta   90.00
_cell.angle_gamma   90.00
#
_symmetry.space_group_name_H-M   'P 1'
#
loop_
_entity.id
_entity.type
_entity.pdbx_description
1 polymer ?
#
loop_
_entity_poly.entity_id
_entity_poly.type
_entity_poly.pdbx_seq_one_letter_code
_entity_poly.pdbx_strand_id
1 'polypeptide(L)'
;DSGYWTLLVRASDVIIRNFTVSARQMWKGQPPPKSGGWNETVAEAARVVARMLESFNTDGVDVIGDNVHIHNGVIDVEDDCIGMKGGNNWLVEDLNASGAGLSVGTLSWGRPVSNVTFRNIRMFETFRAIYVKPKFYSVMNVTYENISVQSAYLFPIWVGPAYQELDGSCGLLWPWVPSAAVDAVRKLVPSLTDTSVSLGTTCKPTDVPIDVTI
;
A
#
# COMPACT_ATOMS: atom_id res chain seq x y z
N ASP A 1 12.39 13.53 -8.57
CA ASP A 1 12.00 13.47 -7.15
C ASP A 1 10.49 13.32 -7.05
N SER A 2 10.03 12.11 -6.72
CA SER A 2 8.68 11.85 -6.21
C SER A 2 8.87 11.34 -4.79
N GLY A 3 8.46 12.16 -3.83
CA GLY A 3 8.65 11.87 -2.42
C GLY A 3 7.72 12.72 -1.58
N TYR A 4 6.63 12.09 -1.16
CA TYR A 4 5.75 12.61 -0.12
C TYR A 4 5.56 11.52 0.91
N TRP A 5 6.54 11.34 1.78
CA TRP A 5 6.43 10.53 2.99
C TRP A 5 6.35 11.48 4.18
N THR A 6 5.46 11.20 5.13
CA THR A 6 5.35 11.99 6.37
C THR A 6 6.55 11.75 7.27
N LEU A 7 7.07 10.51 7.29
CA LEU A 7 8.29 10.14 7.99
C LEU A 7 9.06 9.08 7.18
N LEU A 8 10.34 9.35 6.89
CA LEU A 8 11.29 8.38 6.33
C LEU A 8 12.49 8.25 7.27
N VAL A 9 12.75 7.04 7.76
CA VAL A 9 13.91 6.73 8.63
C VAL A 9 14.83 5.73 7.94
N ARG A 10 16.13 6.02 7.92
CA ARG A 10 17.17 5.13 7.37
C ARG A 10 18.21 4.81 8.44
N ALA A 11 17.81 4.00 9.41
CA ALA A 11 18.62 3.60 10.57
C ALA A 11 18.13 2.23 11.09
N SER A 12 19.02 1.52 11.79
CA SER A 12 18.66 0.36 12.61
C SER A 12 18.43 0.80 14.08
N ASP A 13 17.89 -0.09 14.90
CA ASP A 13 17.60 0.12 16.32
C ASP A 13 16.60 1.28 16.55
N VAL A 14 15.53 1.30 15.74
CA VAL A 14 14.54 2.38 15.65
C VAL A 14 13.30 2.05 16.50
N ILE A 15 12.89 2.99 17.35
CA ILE A 15 11.63 2.92 18.10
C ILE A 15 10.77 4.14 17.75
N ILE A 16 9.55 3.90 17.26
CA ILE A 16 8.55 4.94 16.95
C ILE A 16 7.28 4.60 17.74
N ARG A 17 6.83 5.50 18.63
CA ARG A 17 5.72 5.19 19.54
C ARG A 17 4.93 6.40 20.03
N ASN A 18 3.68 6.18 20.42
CA ASN A 18 2.77 7.19 20.95
C ASN A 18 2.60 8.39 19.98
N PHE A 19 2.26 8.09 18.73
CA PHE A 19 2.31 9.04 17.63
C PHE A 19 0.99 9.14 16.86
N THR A 20 0.79 10.29 16.21
CA THR A 20 -0.26 10.49 15.20
C THR A 20 0.37 11.06 13.94
N VAL A 21 0.12 10.41 12.81
CA VAL A 21 0.48 10.88 11.46
C VAL A 21 -0.83 11.05 10.67
N SER A 22 -1.05 12.22 10.07
CA SER A 22 -2.21 12.44 9.19
C SER A 22 -1.84 13.34 8.01
N ALA A 23 -2.23 12.90 6.82
CA ALA A 23 -2.08 13.61 5.56
C ALA A 23 -3.35 13.60 4.69
N ARG A 24 -4.42 12.92 5.15
CA ARG A 24 -5.61 12.57 4.35
C ARG A 24 -6.33 13.74 3.66
N GLN A 25 -6.52 13.58 2.36
CA GLN A 25 -7.36 14.41 1.47
C GLN A 25 -8.67 13.73 1.03
N MET A 26 -8.75 12.40 1.10
CA MET A 26 -9.85 11.57 0.61
C MET A 26 -11.23 12.03 1.09
N TRP A 27 -12.23 11.86 0.21
CA TRP A 27 -13.66 12.10 0.47
C TRP A 27 -14.05 13.54 0.86
N LYS A 28 -13.13 14.51 0.79
CA LYS A 28 -13.45 15.95 0.93
C LYS A 28 -14.43 16.38 -0.16
N GLY A 29 -15.71 16.46 0.20
CA GLY A 29 -16.80 16.90 -0.68
C GLY A 29 -17.47 15.80 -1.53
N GLN A 30 -17.14 14.51 -1.34
CA GLN A 30 -17.82 13.37 -1.99
C GLN A 30 -17.92 12.19 -1.02
N PRO A 31 -19.05 11.46 -0.93
CA PRO A 31 -19.13 10.28 -0.09
C PRO A 31 -18.18 9.18 -0.59
N PRO A 32 -17.65 8.33 0.31
CA PRO A 32 -16.87 7.17 -0.10
C PRO A 32 -17.71 6.17 -0.93
N PRO A 33 -17.06 5.37 -1.80
CA PRO A 33 -17.65 4.19 -2.42
C PRO A 33 -18.31 3.30 -1.36
N LYS A 34 -19.38 2.63 -1.73
CA LYS A 34 -20.01 1.64 -0.84
C LYS A 34 -19.05 0.48 -0.64
N SER A 35 -18.48 0.38 0.55
CA SER A 35 -17.61 -0.73 0.92
C SER A 35 -18.35 -2.07 0.88
N GLY A 36 -17.75 -3.06 0.21
CA GLY A 36 -18.22 -4.45 0.21
C GLY A 36 -19.12 -4.80 -0.98
N GLY A 37 -18.51 -5.31 -2.06
CA GLY A 37 -19.22 -5.99 -3.15
C GLY A 37 -18.66 -5.63 -4.53
N TRP A 38 -17.78 -6.49 -5.06
CA TRP A 38 -17.08 -6.31 -6.35
C TRP A 38 -17.97 -6.53 -7.59
N ASN A 39 -19.10 -5.79 -7.66
CA ASN A 39 -19.93 -5.60 -8.85
C ASN A 39 -19.76 -4.17 -9.39
N GLU A 40 -18.54 -3.64 -9.32
CA GLU A 40 -18.25 -2.25 -9.66
C GLU A 40 -18.27 -1.99 -11.16
N THR A 41 -18.79 -0.83 -11.55
CA THR A 41 -18.69 -0.36 -12.93
C THR A 41 -17.31 0.23 -13.19
N VAL A 42 -16.89 0.28 -14.45
CA VAL A 42 -15.64 0.95 -14.88
C VAL A 42 -15.52 2.39 -14.34
N ALA A 43 -16.64 3.08 -14.13
CA ALA A 43 -16.67 4.43 -13.58
C ALA A 43 -16.38 4.50 -12.06
N GLU A 44 -16.63 3.44 -11.29
CA GLU A 44 -16.34 3.41 -9.86
C GLU A 44 -14.86 3.05 -9.62
N ALA A 45 -14.36 2.02 -10.30
CA ALA A 45 -12.93 1.71 -10.34
C ALA A 45 -12.09 2.93 -10.78
N ALA A 46 -12.56 3.69 -11.78
CA ALA A 46 -11.95 4.96 -12.18
C ALA A 46 -11.90 6.00 -11.05
N ARG A 47 -12.95 6.13 -10.24
CA ARG A 47 -12.98 7.07 -9.10
C ARG A 47 -12.02 6.67 -7.98
N VAL A 48 -11.98 5.39 -7.61
CA VAL A 48 -11.06 4.90 -6.57
C VAL A 48 -9.62 5.13 -6.99
N VAL A 49 -9.28 4.77 -8.24
CA VAL A 49 -7.95 5.00 -8.81
C VAL A 49 -7.62 6.49 -8.91
N ALA A 50 -8.56 7.35 -9.34
CA ALA A 50 -8.38 8.80 -9.34
C ALA A 50 -7.95 9.36 -7.98
N ARG A 51 -8.62 8.95 -6.89
CA ARG A 51 -8.30 9.41 -5.54
C ARG A 51 -6.95 8.91 -5.04
N MET A 52 -6.61 7.66 -5.33
CA MET A 52 -5.27 7.11 -5.04
C MET A 52 -4.17 7.92 -5.77
N LEU A 53 -4.42 8.41 -7.00
CA LEU A 53 -3.46 9.22 -7.74
C LEU A 53 -3.34 10.68 -7.30
N GLU A 54 -4.44 11.31 -6.85
CA GLU A 54 -4.41 12.68 -6.31
C GLU A 54 -3.59 12.81 -5.02
N SER A 55 -3.33 11.68 -4.35
CA SER A 55 -2.71 11.59 -3.03
C SER A 55 -1.51 10.63 -3.00
N PHE A 56 -0.92 10.38 -4.18
CA PHE A 56 0.19 9.43 -4.31
C PHE A 56 1.42 9.83 -3.48
N ASN A 57 2.22 8.80 -3.16
CA ASN A 57 3.18 8.80 -2.08
C ASN A 57 2.53 8.96 -0.71
N THR A 58 2.09 10.15 -0.25
CA THR A 58 1.60 10.46 1.13
C THR A 58 2.01 9.55 2.34
N ASP A 59 3.15 8.84 2.31
CA ASP A 59 3.37 7.64 3.11
C ASP A 59 3.32 7.97 4.62
N GLY A 60 2.82 7.05 5.45
CA GLY A 60 2.73 7.25 6.89
C GLY A 60 4.11 7.21 7.55
N VAL A 61 4.66 6.00 7.67
CA VAL A 61 6.00 5.76 8.23
C VAL A 61 6.78 4.78 7.37
N ASP A 62 7.79 5.30 6.67
CA ASP A 62 8.76 4.51 5.92
C ASP A 62 10.01 4.27 6.75
N VAL A 63 10.46 3.01 6.85
CA VAL A 63 11.76 2.69 7.48
C VAL A 63 12.57 1.73 6.61
N ILE A 64 13.89 1.96 6.58
CA ILE A 64 14.91 1.07 6.03
C ILE A 64 15.96 0.82 7.11
N GLY A 65 16.04 -0.41 7.62
CA GLY A 65 16.94 -0.79 8.70
C GLY A 65 16.50 -2.03 9.45
N ASP A 66 17.29 -2.43 10.44
CA ASP A 66 17.07 -3.63 11.25
C ASP A 66 16.65 -3.26 12.68
N ASN A 67 16.05 -4.19 13.44
CA ASN A 67 15.62 -3.96 14.82
C ASN A 67 14.68 -2.74 14.94
N VAL A 68 13.50 -2.82 14.30
CA VAL A 68 12.55 -1.71 14.24
C VAL A 68 11.28 -2.05 15.02
N HIS A 69 10.88 -1.18 15.94
CA HIS A 69 9.65 -1.31 16.72
C HIS A 69 8.75 -0.08 16.54
N ILE A 70 7.59 -0.26 15.92
CA ILE A 70 6.60 0.80 15.69
C ILE A 70 5.33 0.43 16.44
N HIS A 71 4.92 1.20 17.45
CA HIS A 71 3.79 0.79 18.30
C HIS A 71 2.95 1.92 18.88
N ASN A 72 1.69 1.62 19.24
CA ASN A 72 0.74 2.55 19.85
C ASN A 72 0.60 3.88 19.07
N GLY A 73 0.07 3.80 17.85
CA GLY A 73 0.00 4.94 16.93
C GLY A 73 -1.29 5.03 16.12
N VAL A 74 -1.55 6.22 15.59
CA VAL A 74 -2.63 6.51 14.64
C VAL A 74 -2.03 7.00 13.33
N ILE A 75 -2.43 6.39 12.22
CA ILE A 75 -1.96 6.76 10.87
C ILE A 75 -3.19 7.01 9.99
N ASP A 76 -3.29 8.21 9.42
CA ASP A 76 -4.42 8.64 8.59
C ASP A 76 -3.92 9.31 7.30
N VAL A 77 -3.50 8.48 6.37
CA VAL A 77 -2.86 8.86 5.09
C VAL A 77 -3.62 8.23 3.92
N GLU A 78 -3.04 8.25 2.72
CA GLU A 78 -3.70 7.76 1.50
C GLU A 78 -2.86 6.74 0.70
N ASP A 79 -1.56 6.61 0.97
CA ASP A 79 -0.72 5.50 0.50
C ASP A 79 -0.29 4.59 1.69
N ASP A 80 0.79 3.82 1.56
CA ASP A 80 1.41 2.99 2.60
C ASP A 80 1.33 3.64 4.01
N CYS A 81 0.59 3.02 4.93
CA CYS A 81 0.56 3.46 6.32
C CYS A 81 1.90 3.17 7.00
N ILE A 82 2.44 1.98 6.71
CA ILE A 82 3.79 1.57 7.07
C ILE A 82 4.46 1.10 5.78
N GLY A 83 5.61 1.66 5.41
CA GLY A 83 6.42 1.21 4.30
C GLY A 83 7.71 0.54 4.79
N MET A 84 7.70 -0.78 4.93
CA MET A 84 8.93 -1.54 5.16
C MET A 84 9.70 -1.66 3.85
N LYS A 85 10.64 -0.74 3.59
CA LYS A 85 11.40 -0.73 2.32
C LYS A 85 12.71 -1.55 2.38
N GLY A 86 12.98 -2.26 3.48
CA GLY A 86 13.98 -3.35 3.59
C GLY A 86 14.71 -3.45 4.95
N GLY A 87 15.11 -4.66 5.36
CA GLY A 87 15.76 -4.95 6.65
C GLY A 87 15.16 -6.15 7.39
N ASN A 88 15.62 -6.43 8.61
CA ASN A 88 15.13 -7.57 9.40
C ASN A 88 14.78 -7.25 10.86
N ASN A 89 14.10 -8.19 11.53
CA ASN A 89 13.71 -8.09 12.94
C ASN A 89 12.83 -6.87 13.22
N TRP A 90 11.61 -6.88 12.69
CA TRP A 90 10.62 -5.81 12.84
C TRP A 90 9.42 -6.26 13.66
N LEU A 91 8.93 -5.38 14.52
CA LEU A 91 7.65 -5.50 15.20
C LEU A 91 6.83 -4.22 14.98
N VAL A 92 5.63 -4.36 14.43
CA VAL A 92 4.69 -3.27 14.19
C VAL A 92 3.39 -3.64 14.88
N GLU A 93 2.97 -2.90 15.91
CA GLU A 93 1.83 -3.33 16.72
C GLU A 93 0.94 -2.21 17.28
N ASP A 94 -0.29 -2.58 17.66
CA ASP A 94 -1.24 -1.71 18.36
C ASP A 94 -1.51 -0.38 17.62
N LEU A 95 -1.80 -0.45 16.31
CA LEU A 95 -2.09 0.73 15.48
C LEU A 95 -3.57 0.83 15.08
N ASN A 96 -4.07 2.05 14.96
CA ASN A 96 -5.26 2.36 14.15
C ASN A 96 -4.79 3.07 12.88
N ALA A 97 -4.99 2.47 11.72
CA ALA A 97 -4.40 2.94 10.47
C ALA A 97 -5.41 3.02 9.31
N SER A 98 -5.20 3.99 8.43
CA SER A 98 -5.96 4.23 7.22
C SER A 98 -5.05 4.81 6.14
N GLY A 99 -5.18 4.32 4.90
CA GLY A 99 -4.24 4.55 3.80
C GLY A 99 -4.26 3.37 2.83
N ALA A 100 -3.12 2.94 2.31
CA ALA A 100 -3.00 1.92 1.27
C ALA A 100 -2.11 0.71 1.62
N GLY A 101 -1.73 0.51 2.89
CA GLY A 101 -1.17 -0.77 3.32
C GLY A 101 -0.34 -0.75 4.61
N LEU A 102 -0.34 -1.89 5.30
CA LEU A 102 0.76 -2.33 6.15
C LEU A 102 1.77 -3.03 5.24
N SER A 103 2.64 -2.24 4.62
CA SER A 103 3.31 -2.63 3.39
C SER A 103 4.72 -3.18 3.61
N VAL A 104 5.01 -4.28 2.91
CA VAL A 104 6.36 -4.82 2.76
C VAL A 104 6.81 -4.58 1.32
N GLY A 105 7.68 -3.58 1.14
CA GLY A 105 8.17 -3.10 -0.15
C GLY A 105 7.68 -1.69 -0.52
N THR A 106 7.97 -1.18 -1.72
CA THR A 106 8.73 -1.87 -2.78
C THR A 106 10.19 -2.09 -2.39
N LEU A 107 10.64 -3.35 -2.46
CA LEU A 107 12.02 -3.73 -2.12
C LEU A 107 12.98 -3.43 -3.26
N SER A 108 13.44 -2.18 -3.32
CA SER A 108 14.38 -1.66 -4.33
C SER A 108 15.73 -1.23 -3.76
N TRP A 109 15.91 -1.23 -2.42
CA TRP A 109 17.01 -0.54 -1.73
C TRP A 109 18.21 -1.44 -1.35
N GLY A 110 18.42 -2.56 -2.05
CA GLY A 110 19.57 -3.45 -1.80
C GLY A 110 19.40 -4.45 -0.65
N ARG A 111 18.19 -4.61 -0.09
CA ARG A 111 17.96 -5.36 1.16
C ARG A 111 16.73 -6.28 1.06
N PRO A 112 16.87 -7.59 1.37
CA PRO A 112 15.72 -8.47 1.60
C PRO A 112 15.01 -8.14 2.91
N VAL A 113 13.87 -8.79 3.11
CA VAL A 113 13.06 -8.69 4.32
C VAL A 113 13.01 -10.05 5.03
N SER A 114 13.26 -10.05 6.34
CA SER A 114 13.04 -11.25 7.16
C SER A 114 12.70 -10.99 8.62
N ASN A 115 11.96 -11.92 9.24
CA ASN A 115 11.58 -11.91 10.66
C ASN A 115 10.81 -10.62 11.02
N VAL A 116 9.55 -10.57 10.59
CA VAL A 116 8.68 -9.39 10.73
C VAL A 116 7.34 -9.81 11.28
N THR A 117 6.82 -9.07 12.26
CA THR A 117 5.44 -9.24 12.76
C THR A 117 4.68 -7.93 12.71
N PHE A 118 3.52 -7.93 12.05
CA PHE A 118 2.48 -6.92 12.16
C PHE A 118 1.35 -7.48 13.02
N ARG A 119 0.97 -6.82 14.12
CA ARG A 119 -0.08 -7.36 15.01
C ARG A 119 -0.98 -6.37 15.73
N ASN A 120 -2.21 -6.78 16.04
CA ASN A 120 -3.20 -5.96 16.74
C ASN A 120 -3.50 -4.62 16.03
N ILE A 121 -3.61 -4.64 14.70
CA ILE A 121 -3.79 -3.42 13.90
C ILE A 121 -5.21 -3.37 13.33
N ARG A 122 -5.87 -2.22 13.50
CA ARG A 122 -7.15 -1.93 12.85
C ARG A 122 -6.91 -1.08 11.61
N MET A 123 -7.14 -1.67 10.44
CA MET A 123 -7.18 -0.97 9.16
C MET A 123 -8.62 -0.55 8.86
N PHE A 124 -8.91 0.74 8.85
CA PHE A 124 -10.24 1.28 8.54
C PHE A 124 -10.19 2.13 7.26
N GLU A 125 -11.27 2.20 6.48
CA GLU A 125 -11.39 3.05 5.27
C GLU A 125 -10.13 3.10 4.40
N THR A 126 -9.58 1.91 4.13
CA THR A 126 -8.28 1.75 3.47
C THR A 126 -8.47 1.42 2.00
N PHE A 127 -7.49 1.69 1.15
CA PHE A 127 -7.42 1.01 -0.14
C PHE A 127 -7.10 -0.48 0.06
N ARG A 128 -6.11 -0.81 0.91
CA ARG A 128 -5.57 -2.16 1.14
C ARG A 128 -5.10 -2.29 2.58
N ALA A 129 -5.45 -3.35 3.28
CA ALA A 129 -4.97 -3.57 4.64
C ALA A 129 -3.55 -4.17 4.67
N ILE A 130 -3.34 -5.28 3.95
CA ILE A 130 -2.07 -5.99 3.87
C ILE A 130 -1.53 -5.88 2.44
N TYR A 131 -0.29 -5.44 2.26
CA TYR A 131 0.28 -5.17 0.94
C TYR A 131 1.76 -5.57 0.85
N VAL A 132 2.01 -6.83 0.49
CA VAL A 132 3.35 -7.37 0.25
C VAL A 132 3.67 -7.19 -1.24
N LYS A 133 4.64 -6.30 -1.53
CA LYS A 133 5.02 -5.82 -2.87
C LYS A 133 6.55 -5.90 -3.13
N PRO A 134 7.18 -7.08 -3.07
CA PRO A 134 8.61 -7.20 -3.36
C PRO A 134 8.91 -7.06 -4.86
N LYS A 135 10.15 -6.65 -5.16
CA LYS A 135 10.62 -6.39 -6.53
C LYS A 135 11.92 -7.11 -6.87
N PHE A 136 13.00 -6.84 -6.14
CA PHE A 136 14.32 -7.44 -6.41
C PHE A 136 14.85 -8.31 -5.28
N TYR A 137 14.22 -8.30 -4.11
CA TYR A 137 14.68 -9.01 -2.91
C TYR A 137 13.54 -9.81 -2.28
N SER A 138 13.90 -10.90 -1.61
CA SER A 138 12.97 -11.84 -0.98
C SER A 138 12.27 -11.27 0.26
N VAL A 139 11.12 -11.85 0.58
CA VAL A 139 10.32 -11.61 1.79
C VAL A 139 10.15 -12.95 2.48
N MET A 140 10.75 -13.15 3.66
CA MET A 140 10.75 -14.45 4.35
C MET A 140 10.31 -14.30 5.81
N ASN A 141 9.57 -15.26 6.37
CA ASN A 141 9.12 -15.21 7.76
C ASN A 141 8.51 -13.84 8.14
N VAL A 142 7.46 -13.45 7.41
CA VAL A 142 6.62 -12.28 7.74
C VAL A 142 5.26 -12.77 8.23
N THR A 143 4.82 -12.28 9.37
CA THR A 143 3.51 -12.62 9.96
C THR A 143 2.65 -11.37 10.09
N TYR A 144 1.43 -11.46 9.62
CA TYR A 144 0.34 -10.56 9.97
C TYR A 144 -0.61 -11.33 10.90
N GLU A 145 -0.80 -10.89 12.13
CA GLU A 145 -1.71 -11.54 13.09
C GLU A 145 -2.69 -10.53 13.70
N ASN A 146 -3.94 -10.93 13.93
CA ASN A 146 -4.96 -10.04 14.53
C ASN A 146 -5.09 -8.67 13.81
N ILE A 147 -5.23 -8.71 12.47
CA ILE A 147 -5.46 -7.51 11.64
C ILE A 147 -6.97 -7.36 11.38
N SER A 148 -7.58 -6.31 11.93
CA SER A 148 -9.00 -6.02 11.76
C SER A 148 -9.23 -5.06 10.60
N VAL A 149 -9.90 -5.51 9.53
CA VAL A 149 -10.19 -4.68 8.35
C VAL A 149 -11.64 -4.21 8.36
N GLN A 150 -11.85 -2.89 8.44
CA GLN A 150 -13.15 -2.23 8.33
C GLN A 150 -13.20 -1.36 7.07
N SER A 151 -13.71 -1.96 6.00
CA SER A 151 -13.75 -1.41 4.64
C SER A 151 -12.38 -1.34 3.95
N ALA A 152 -12.31 -1.98 2.78
CA ALA A 152 -11.25 -1.79 1.80
C ALA A 152 -11.87 -1.33 0.47
N TYR A 153 -11.31 -0.29 -0.14
CA TYR A 153 -11.74 0.26 -1.44
C TYR A 153 -11.05 -0.41 -2.63
N LEU A 154 -10.00 -1.19 -2.39
CA LEU A 154 -9.37 -2.12 -3.31
C LEU A 154 -9.28 -3.50 -2.60
N PHE A 155 -8.35 -4.35 -3.00
CA PHE A 155 -8.13 -5.63 -2.33
C PHE A 155 -7.75 -5.45 -0.83
N PRO A 156 -8.44 -6.12 0.12
CA PRO A 156 -8.04 -6.09 1.54
C PRO A 156 -6.63 -6.63 1.78
N ILE A 157 -6.24 -7.66 1.02
CA ILE A 157 -4.95 -8.34 1.12
C ILE A 157 -4.36 -8.46 -0.28
N TRP A 158 -3.07 -8.15 -0.43
CA TRP A 158 -2.30 -8.41 -1.62
C TRP A 158 -0.91 -8.93 -1.29
N VAL A 159 -0.53 -9.99 -2.00
CA VAL A 159 0.80 -10.57 -2.01
C VAL A 159 1.16 -10.80 -3.48
N GLY A 160 2.11 -10.04 -3.99
CA GLY A 160 2.43 -10.03 -5.42
C GLY A 160 3.42 -8.92 -5.76
N PRO A 161 3.64 -8.59 -7.04
CA PRO A 161 4.46 -7.44 -7.42
C PRO A 161 3.77 -6.11 -7.03
N ALA A 162 4.48 -4.99 -7.21
CA ALA A 162 3.94 -3.65 -6.92
C ALA A 162 2.78 -3.26 -7.85
N TYR A 163 1.63 -2.95 -7.25
CA TYR A 163 0.41 -2.50 -7.89
C TYR A 163 0.46 -0.98 -8.10
N GLN A 164 1.38 -0.52 -8.97
CA GLN A 164 1.50 0.87 -9.46
C GLN A 164 2.61 1.03 -10.53
N GLU A 165 3.56 0.11 -10.65
CA GLU A 165 4.83 0.39 -11.36
C GLU A 165 4.81 0.15 -12.89
N LEU A 166 5.51 1.03 -13.63
CA LEU A 166 5.59 1.06 -15.11
C LEU A 166 6.26 -0.14 -15.77
N ASP A 167 7.24 -0.77 -15.10
CA ASP A 167 8.04 -1.85 -15.68
C ASP A 167 7.25 -3.17 -15.88
N GLY A 168 5.96 -3.12 -15.55
CA GLY A 168 4.99 -4.16 -15.80
C GLY A 168 4.85 -5.11 -14.63
N SER A 169 4.95 -4.57 -13.41
CA SER A 169 4.58 -5.21 -12.15
C SER A 169 3.08 -5.55 -12.16
N CYS A 170 2.18 -4.74 -11.59
CA CYS A 170 0.75 -4.75 -11.94
C CYS A 170 0.22 -3.33 -12.10
N GLY A 171 -0.62 -3.10 -13.11
CA GLY A 171 -1.24 -1.79 -13.33
C GLY A 171 -2.47 -1.56 -12.45
N LEU A 172 -2.77 -0.28 -12.16
CA LEU A 172 -3.79 0.15 -11.18
C LEU A 172 -5.23 -0.27 -11.49
N LEU A 173 -5.50 -0.83 -12.67
CA LEU A 173 -6.82 -1.25 -13.11
C LEU A 173 -6.98 -2.78 -13.23
N TRP A 174 -5.95 -3.57 -12.90
CA TRP A 174 -5.98 -5.03 -12.98
C TRP A 174 -6.59 -5.67 -11.72
N PRO A 175 -7.39 -6.75 -11.80
CA PRO A 175 -7.93 -7.38 -13.00
C PRO A 175 -9.27 -6.76 -13.45
N TRP A 176 -9.74 -5.73 -12.74
CA TRP A 176 -11.14 -5.29 -12.76
C TRP A 176 -11.59 -4.61 -14.06
N VAL A 177 -10.71 -3.85 -14.71
CA VAL A 177 -11.03 -3.18 -15.98
C VAL A 177 -10.43 -4.01 -17.12
N PRO A 178 -11.23 -4.46 -18.10
CA PRO A 178 -10.70 -5.10 -19.30
C PRO A 178 -9.80 -4.14 -20.09
N SER A 179 -8.78 -4.65 -20.79
CA SER A 179 -7.82 -3.85 -21.58
C SER A 179 -8.48 -2.84 -22.52
N ALA A 180 -9.61 -3.23 -23.13
CA ALA A 180 -10.40 -2.39 -24.03
C ALA A 180 -11.08 -1.18 -23.36
N ALA A 181 -11.19 -1.14 -22.02
CA ALA A 181 -11.84 -0.07 -21.27
C ALA A 181 -10.85 0.89 -20.57
N VAL A 182 -9.53 0.63 -20.62
CA VAL A 182 -8.49 1.49 -20.02
C VAL A 182 -8.54 2.91 -20.59
N ASP A 183 -8.72 3.06 -21.90
CA ASP A 183 -8.81 4.39 -22.54
C ASP A 183 -10.10 5.14 -22.19
N ALA A 184 -11.14 4.45 -21.72
CA ALA A 184 -12.32 5.10 -21.14
C ALA A 184 -12.01 5.63 -19.74
N VAL A 185 -11.31 4.86 -18.89
CA VAL A 185 -10.86 5.31 -17.56
C VAL A 185 -9.94 6.54 -17.67
N ARG A 186 -8.97 6.52 -18.58
CA ARG A 186 -8.07 7.67 -18.88
C ARG A 186 -8.85 8.95 -19.19
N LYS A 187 -9.98 8.87 -19.88
CA LYS A 187 -10.83 10.03 -20.22
C LYS A 187 -11.70 10.50 -19.05
N LEU A 188 -12.09 9.59 -18.15
CA LEU A 188 -12.88 9.92 -16.96
C LEU A 188 -12.05 10.60 -15.86
N VAL A 189 -10.73 10.42 -15.88
CA VAL A 189 -9.82 10.97 -14.88
C VAL A 189 -8.67 11.71 -15.59
N PRO A 190 -8.87 12.97 -16.00
CA PRO A 190 -7.86 13.74 -16.75
C PRO A 190 -6.55 13.98 -15.98
N SER A 191 -6.55 13.81 -14.66
CA SER A 191 -5.35 13.84 -13.79
C SER A 191 -4.47 12.59 -13.91
N LEU A 192 -4.86 11.56 -14.68
CA LEU A 192 -4.05 10.39 -15.03
C LEU A 192 -2.89 10.70 -16.01
N THR A 193 -2.26 11.87 -15.86
CA THR A 193 -1.05 12.26 -16.60
C THR A 193 0.23 11.84 -15.92
N ASP A 194 0.18 11.25 -14.72
CA ASP A 194 1.36 10.72 -14.05
C ASP A 194 1.93 9.53 -14.83
N THR A 195 3.02 9.80 -15.54
CA THR A 195 3.73 8.82 -16.35
C THR A 195 4.54 7.83 -15.53
N SER A 196 4.58 7.95 -14.19
CA SER A 196 5.18 6.97 -13.28
C SER A 196 4.27 5.79 -12.94
N VAL A 197 3.02 5.82 -13.39
CA VAL A 197 1.96 4.88 -13.00
C VAL A 197 1.48 4.03 -14.16
N SER A 198 1.50 2.71 -14.01
CA SER A 198 0.90 1.81 -14.99
C SER A 198 -0.62 1.75 -14.81
N LEU A 199 -1.37 2.15 -15.83
CA LEU A 199 -2.81 1.88 -15.97
C LEU A 199 -3.07 0.58 -16.75
N GLY A 200 -2.04 -0.24 -16.92
CA GLY A 200 -2.15 -1.50 -17.67
C GLY A 200 -3.07 -2.51 -17.00
N THR A 201 -3.56 -3.43 -17.82
CA THR A 201 -4.42 -4.57 -17.44
C THR A 201 -3.63 -5.87 -17.50
N THR A 202 -2.33 -5.77 -17.28
CA THR A 202 -1.41 -6.89 -17.13
C THR A 202 -0.79 -6.82 -15.75
N CYS A 203 -0.54 -8.01 -15.21
CA CYS A 203 0.01 -8.22 -13.89
C CYS A 203 0.96 -9.40 -14.03
N LYS A 204 2.28 -9.12 -14.02
CA LYS A 204 3.30 -10.16 -14.14
C LYS A 204 3.61 -10.69 -12.74
N PRO A 205 3.56 -12.00 -12.49
CA PRO A 205 4.00 -12.56 -11.22
C PRO A 205 5.40 -12.07 -10.84
N THR A 206 5.68 -11.97 -9.54
CA THR A 206 7.02 -11.70 -9.04
C THR A 206 7.76 -13.01 -8.82
N ASP A 207 8.99 -13.10 -9.33
CA ASP A 207 9.81 -14.32 -9.28
C ASP A 207 10.67 -14.42 -8.00
N VAL A 208 10.55 -13.45 -7.10
CA VAL A 208 11.27 -13.44 -5.82
C VAL A 208 10.59 -14.34 -4.79
N PRO A 209 11.35 -15.04 -3.90
CA PRO A 209 10.76 -15.82 -2.82
C PRO A 209 9.90 -14.97 -1.88
N ILE A 210 8.70 -15.47 -1.58
CA ILE A 210 7.74 -14.91 -0.63
C ILE A 210 7.29 -16.01 0.32
N ASP A 211 7.46 -15.76 1.62
CA ASP A 211 6.98 -16.57 2.73
C ASP A 211 6.33 -15.63 3.76
N VAL A 212 5.00 -15.67 3.81
CA VAL A 212 4.13 -14.76 4.57
C VAL A 212 2.98 -15.57 5.18
N THR A 213 2.72 -15.36 6.47
CA THR A 213 1.55 -15.87 7.19
C THR A 213 0.56 -14.72 7.47
N ILE A 214 -0.74 -14.97 7.32
CA ILE A 214 -1.86 -14.02 7.50
C ILE A 214 -3.03 -14.75 8.19
#